data_AF-A0A3L6JEF7-F1
#
_entry.id   AF-A0A3L6JEF7-F1
#
_cell.length_a   1.000
_cell.length_b   1.000
_cell.length_c   1.000
_cell.angle_alpha   90.00
_cell.angle_beta   90.00
_cell.angle_gamma   90.00
#
_symmetry.space_group_name_H-M   'P 1'
#
loop_
_entity.id
_entity.type
_entity.pdbx_description
1 polymer ?
#
loop_
_entity_poly.entity_id
_entity_poly.type
_entity_poly.pdbx_seq_one_letter_code
_entity_poly.pdbx_strand_id
1 'polypeptide(L)'
;MAYAFGGFLWQIQGLMQMNARISDYRNSNIILCEVQRQVASEIPSEIRRHFLLAMGETYESYGYPEYCGWIEGLLLLERGQWSQREISSRLHEVFPDSKYPTSITSVNRALKLLEDYGVIEKAGSRKAGYRYRSLSSTSMIASMLERFVVVNQVFIDKLEVLLARVSKSDLKLARAVSYQIGAAKVWSDLMSDLVASIKKKS
;
A
#
# COMPACT_ATOMS: atom_id res chain seq x y z
N MET A 1 27.67 -6.20 -30.27
CA MET A 1 26.60 -6.67 -29.37
C MET A 1 27.09 -6.58 -27.93
N ALA A 2 26.95 -5.43 -27.24
CA ALA A 2 27.50 -5.29 -25.88
C ALA A 2 26.78 -4.26 -24.97
N TYR A 3 25.49 -3.98 -25.18
CA TYR A 3 24.78 -2.95 -24.39
C TYR A 3 23.48 -3.41 -23.71
N ALA A 4 23.08 -4.69 -23.83
CA ALA A 4 21.83 -5.18 -23.24
C ALA A 4 22.01 -5.82 -21.83
N PHE A 5 23.24 -6.09 -21.38
CA PHE A 5 23.50 -6.77 -20.11
C PHE A 5 23.69 -5.83 -18.91
N GLY A 6 24.00 -4.55 -19.13
CA GLY A 6 24.30 -3.60 -18.05
C GLY A 6 23.10 -3.17 -17.21
N GLY A 7 21.91 -3.05 -17.82
CA GLY A 7 20.68 -2.66 -17.12
C GLY A 7 20.10 -3.75 -16.23
N PHE A 8 20.27 -5.02 -16.63
CA PHE A 8 19.79 -6.19 -15.90
C PHE A 8 20.59 -6.43 -14.61
N LEU A 9 21.91 -6.22 -14.65
CA LEU A 9 22.78 -6.36 -13.47
C LEU A 9 22.52 -5.25 -12.44
N TRP A 10 22.21 -4.02 -12.87
CA TRP A 10 21.85 -2.92 -11.97
C TRP A 10 20.52 -3.18 -11.22
N GLN A 11 19.53 -3.79 -11.89
CA GLN A 11 18.26 -4.18 -11.27
C GLN A 11 18.41 -5.32 -10.26
N ILE A 12 19.27 -6.31 -10.55
CA ILE A 12 19.58 -7.41 -9.62
C ILE A 12 20.33 -6.89 -8.39
N GLN A 13 21.27 -5.95 -8.57
CA GLN A 13 22.04 -5.37 -7.47
C GLN A 13 21.15 -4.53 -6.55
N GLY A 14 20.15 -3.82 -7.09
CA GLY A 14 19.12 -3.15 -6.31
C GLY A 14 18.25 -4.11 -5.49
N LEU A 15 17.84 -5.25 -6.08
CA LEU A 15 17.07 -6.29 -5.40
C LEU A 15 17.86 -6.98 -4.27
N MET A 16 19.17 -7.21 -4.46
CA MET A 16 20.04 -7.76 -3.43
C MET A 16 20.25 -6.79 -2.25
N GLN A 17 20.38 -5.49 -2.51
CA GLN A 17 20.46 -4.47 -1.45
C GLN A 17 19.14 -4.33 -0.67
N MET A 18 17.99 -4.51 -1.33
CA MET A 18 16.68 -4.55 -0.68
C MET A 18 16.55 -5.76 0.25
N ASN A 19 16.98 -6.95 -0.18
CA ASN A 19 16.96 -8.16 0.64
C ASN A 19 17.88 -8.09 1.86
N ALA A 20 19.04 -7.46 1.73
CA ALA A 20 19.95 -7.22 2.86
C ALA A 20 19.29 -6.32 3.92
N ARG A 21 18.63 -5.22 3.49
CA ARG A 21 17.90 -4.33 4.41
C ARG A 21 16.69 -5.00 5.08
N ILE A 22 15.98 -5.88 4.38
CA ILE A 22 14.86 -6.66 4.96
C ILE A 22 15.37 -7.63 6.04
N SER A 23 16.61 -8.13 5.94
CA SER A 23 17.23 -8.96 6.97
C SER A 23 17.54 -8.19 8.25
N ASP A 24 17.98 -6.93 8.15
CA ASP A 24 18.26 -6.10 9.32
C ASP A 24 16.98 -5.73 10.10
N TYR A 25 15.85 -5.56 9.42
CA TYR A 25 14.54 -5.38 10.05
C TYR A 25 14.08 -6.59 10.88
N ARG A 26 14.60 -7.80 10.64
CA ARG A 26 14.22 -9.00 11.41
C ARG A 26 14.77 -9.00 12.82
N ASN A 27 15.94 -8.41 13.06
CA ASN A 27 16.53 -8.32 14.39
C ASN A 27 15.81 -7.28 15.27
N SER A 28 15.25 -6.23 14.68
CA SER A 28 14.47 -5.22 15.39
C SER A 28 13.07 -5.72 15.82
N ASN A 29 12.49 -6.68 15.09
CA ASN A 29 11.14 -7.19 15.37
C ASN A 29 11.07 -8.19 16.55
N ILE A 30 12.18 -8.85 16.89
CA ILE A 30 12.22 -9.76 18.06
C ILE A 30 12.19 -8.95 19.37
N ILE A 31 12.74 -7.74 19.37
CA ILE A 31 12.75 -6.84 20.53
C ILE A 31 11.36 -6.17 20.74
N LEU A 32 10.58 -5.99 19.67
CA LEU A 32 9.24 -5.37 19.74
C LEU A 32 8.15 -6.29 20.34
N CYS A 33 8.29 -7.61 20.20
CA CYS A 33 7.32 -8.55 20.76
C CYS A 33 7.39 -8.68 22.29
N GLU A 34 8.53 -8.39 22.92
CA GLU A 34 8.67 -8.42 24.38
C GLU A 34 8.16 -7.14 25.08
N VAL A 35 8.10 -6.00 24.37
CA VAL A 35 7.56 -4.74 24.90
C VAL A 35 6.02 -4.75 24.96
N GLN A 36 5.36 -5.61 24.17
CA GLN A 36 3.89 -5.64 24.07
C GLN A 36 3.14 -6.27 25.25
N ARG A 37 3.83 -6.83 26.26
CA ARG A 37 3.16 -7.44 27.44
C ARG A 37 3.11 -6.57 28.69
N GLN A 38 3.70 -5.38 28.73
CA GLN A 38 3.85 -4.65 30.00
C GLN A 38 3.40 -3.19 30.03
N VAL A 39 2.81 -2.63 28.96
CA VAL A 39 2.41 -1.21 28.97
C VAL A 39 0.93 -1.07 28.59
N ALA A 40 0.06 -1.42 29.54
CA ALA A 40 -1.30 -0.88 29.62
C ALA A 40 -1.28 0.49 30.34
N SER A 41 -0.29 1.32 30.04
CA SER A 41 -0.36 2.76 30.31
C SER A 41 -0.47 3.47 28.98
N GLU A 42 -1.35 4.46 28.92
CA GLU A 42 -1.66 5.22 27.72
C GLU A 42 -0.36 5.66 27.03
N ILE A 43 -0.12 5.17 25.81
CA ILE A 43 0.94 5.70 24.95
C ILE A 43 0.72 7.22 24.88
N PRO A 44 1.72 8.04 25.27
CA PRO A 44 1.60 9.49 25.25
C PRO A 44 1.00 9.99 23.94
N SER A 45 0.07 10.94 24.02
CA SER A 45 -0.64 11.50 22.85
C SER A 45 0.32 11.96 21.74
N GLU A 46 1.47 12.48 22.14
CA GLU A 46 2.55 12.88 21.24
C GLU A 46 3.16 11.70 20.47
N ILE A 47 3.41 10.56 21.10
CA ILE A 47 3.97 9.37 20.42
C ILE A 47 2.94 8.80 19.44
N ARG A 48 1.66 8.77 19.80
CA ARG A 48 0.58 8.38 18.88
C ARG A 48 0.54 9.30 17.66
N ARG A 49 0.65 10.62 17.88
CA ARG A 49 0.70 11.60 16.79
C ARG A 49 1.90 11.36 15.85
N HIS A 50 3.08 11.13 16.39
CA HIS A 50 4.28 10.82 15.58
C HIS A 50 4.10 9.55 14.76
N PHE A 51 3.51 8.50 15.32
CA PHE A 51 3.20 7.29 14.56
C PHE A 51 2.23 7.58 13.40
N LEU A 52 1.17 8.34 13.64
CA LEU A 52 0.23 8.72 12.58
C LEU A 52 0.89 9.57 11.51
N LEU A 53 1.75 10.53 11.87
CA LEU A 53 2.55 11.31 10.90
C LEU A 53 3.40 10.41 10.03
N ALA A 54 4.16 9.48 10.63
CA ALA A 54 5.01 8.55 9.88
C ALA A 54 4.19 7.67 8.92
N MET A 55 3.02 7.19 9.35
CA MET A 55 2.09 6.47 8.47
C MET A 55 1.62 7.35 7.31
N GLY A 56 1.26 8.60 7.58
CA GLY A 56 0.85 9.56 6.56
C GLY A 56 1.94 9.82 5.52
N GLU A 57 3.13 10.21 5.97
CA GLU A 57 4.30 10.48 5.12
C GLU A 57 4.66 9.26 4.24
N THR A 58 4.50 8.06 4.79
CA THR A 58 4.71 6.81 4.05
C THR A 58 3.68 6.67 2.92
N TYR A 59 2.40 6.90 3.19
CA TYR A 59 1.35 6.90 2.16
C TYR A 59 1.60 7.95 1.07
N GLU A 60 2.01 9.15 1.47
CA GLU A 60 2.33 10.22 0.54
C GLU A 60 3.51 9.87 -0.37
N SER A 61 4.54 9.25 0.19
CA SER A 61 5.70 8.74 -0.56
C SER A 61 5.31 7.68 -1.60
N TYR A 62 4.23 6.94 -1.37
CA TYR A 62 3.65 5.98 -2.31
C TYR A 62 2.65 6.62 -3.31
N GLY A 63 2.45 7.93 -3.27
CA GLY A 63 1.54 8.67 -4.15
C GLY A 63 0.08 8.66 -3.69
N TYR A 64 -0.18 8.26 -2.45
CA TYR A 64 -1.51 8.28 -1.84
C TYR A 64 -1.71 9.51 -0.97
N PRO A 65 -2.95 9.93 -0.73
CA PRO A 65 -3.18 11.01 0.20
C PRO A 65 -2.74 10.64 1.62
N GLU A 66 -2.00 11.55 2.26
CA GLU A 66 -1.44 11.39 3.61
C GLU A 66 -2.49 10.91 4.64
N TYR A 67 -3.70 11.47 4.56
CA TYR A 67 -4.80 11.15 5.46
C TYR A 67 -5.29 9.69 5.38
N CYS A 68 -5.00 8.95 4.29
CA CYS A 68 -5.24 7.51 4.23
C CYS A 68 -4.36 6.77 5.25
N GLY A 69 -3.09 7.16 5.36
CA GLY A 69 -2.15 6.59 6.33
C GLY A 69 -2.53 6.94 7.77
N TRP A 70 -3.02 8.16 8.01
CA TRP A 70 -3.54 8.53 9.32
C TRP A 70 -4.75 7.67 9.74
N ILE A 71 -5.66 7.37 8.82
CA ILE A 71 -6.84 6.54 9.11
C ILE A 71 -6.44 5.08 9.34
N GLU A 72 -5.61 4.49 8.48
CA GLU A 72 -5.12 3.12 8.72
C GLU A 72 -4.37 3.05 10.06
N GLY A 73 -3.45 3.99 10.30
CA GLY A 73 -2.70 4.07 11.54
C GLY A 73 -3.60 4.19 12.77
N LEU A 74 -4.66 5.00 12.71
CA LEU A 74 -5.63 5.14 13.79
C LEU A 74 -6.34 3.80 14.05
N LEU A 75 -6.80 3.12 13.00
CA LEU A 75 -7.50 1.83 13.13
C LEU A 75 -6.59 0.70 13.61
N LEU A 76 -5.28 0.79 13.36
CA LEU A 76 -4.27 -0.14 13.87
C LEU A 76 -3.98 0.10 15.36
N LEU A 77 -3.85 1.37 15.78
CA LEU A 77 -3.60 1.75 17.17
C LEU A 77 -4.82 1.50 18.05
N GLU A 78 -6.01 1.87 17.58
CA GLU A 78 -7.24 1.86 18.35
C GLU A 78 -8.18 0.77 17.83
N ARG A 79 -7.84 -0.48 18.18
CA ARG A 79 -8.57 -1.69 17.76
C ARG A 79 -10.06 -1.56 18.05
N GLY A 80 -10.88 -1.65 17.02
CA GLY A 80 -12.34 -1.56 17.14
C GLY A 80 -13.02 -1.30 15.80
N GLN A 81 -14.33 -1.14 15.87
CA GLN A 81 -15.15 -0.71 14.73
C GLN A 81 -15.48 0.77 14.88
N TRP A 82 -15.19 1.54 13.83
CA TRP A 82 -15.29 2.98 13.84
C TRP A 82 -16.25 3.47 12.78
N SER A 83 -17.03 4.50 13.08
CA SER A 83 -17.82 5.25 12.12
C SER A 83 -17.00 6.40 11.53
N GLN A 84 -17.43 6.91 10.38
CA GLN A 84 -16.80 8.06 9.71
C GLN A 84 -16.70 9.29 10.64
N ARG A 85 -17.72 9.50 11.49
CA ARG A 85 -17.77 10.63 12.42
C ARG A 85 -16.77 10.46 13.57
N GLU A 86 -16.69 9.27 14.15
CA GLU A 86 -15.72 8.99 15.22
C GLU A 86 -14.29 9.13 14.70
N ILE A 87 -13.99 8.63 13.50
CA ILE A 87 -12.66 8.79 12.86
C ILE A 87 -12.34 10.28 12.66
N SER A 88 -13.30 11.04 12.11
CA SER A 88 -13.15 12.48 11.87
C SER A 88 -12.87 13.25 13.18
N SER A 89 -13.65 12.98 14.23
CA SER A 89 -13.45 13.59 15.55
C SER A 89 -12.09 13.23 16.13
N ARG A 90 -11.73 11.95 16.09
CA ARG A 90 -10.49 11.46 16.68
C ARG A 90 -9.25 11.99 15.98
N LEU A 91 -9.28 12.10 14.65
CA LEU A 91 -8.20 12.74 13.90
C LEU A 91 -8.11 14.24 14.19
N HIS A 92 -9.23 14.93 14.41
CA HIS A 92 -9.21 16.33 14.80
C HIS A 92 -8.59 16.54 16.19
N GLU A 93 -8.85 15.65 17.15
CA GLU A 93 -8.20 15.67 18.47
C GLU A 93 -6.69 15.47 18.38
N VAL A 94 -6.22 14.56 17.52
CA VAL A 94 -4.78 14.27 17.34
C VAL A 94 -4.08 15.37 16.53
N PHE A 95 -4.79 15.98 15.59
CA PHE A 95 -4.26 16.99 14.67
C PHE A 95 -5.12 18.26 14.66
N PRO A 96 -5.17 19.01 15.77
CA PRO A 96 -6.01 20.20 15.88
C PRO A 96 -5.60 21.29 14.88
N ASP A 97 -4.30 21.42 14.61
CA ASP A 97 -3.71 22.45 13.74
C ASP A 97 -3.40 21.95 12.31
N SER A 98 -3.90 20.78 11.91
CA SER A 98 -3.57 20.23 10.59
C SER A 98 -4.15 21.07 9.44
N LYS A 99 -3.33 21.27 8.42
CA LYS A 99 -3.68 21.95 7.16
C LYS A 99 -4.66 21.13 6.30
N TYR A 100 -4.88 19.86 6.63
CA TYR A 100 -5.79 18.99 5.90
C TYR A 100 -7.18 19.00 6.53
N PRO A 101 -8.25 19.07 5.73
CA PRO A 101 -9.58 19.00 6.28
C PRO A 101 -9.83 17.58 6.81
N THR A 102 -9.78 17.41 8.14
CA THR A 102 -10.34 16.27 8.91
C THR A 102 -11.86 16.12 8.72
N SER A 103 -12.45 16.88 7.79
CA SER A 103 -13.85 16.82 7.40
C SER A 103 -14.28 15.41 7.03
N ILE A 104 -15.55 15.13 7.31
CA ILE A 104 -16.21 13.86 6.96
C ILE A 104 -16.04 13.53 5.47
N THR A 105 -16.04 14.53 4.58
CA THR A 105 -15.87 14.32 3.14
C THR A 105 -14.49 13.79 2.78
N SER A 106 -13.44 14.26 3.43
CA SER A 106 -12.08 13.75 3.23
C SER A 106 -11.94 12.35 3.80
N VAL A 107 -12.45 12.13 5.02
CA VAL A 107 -12.48 10.81 5.66
C VAL A 107 -13.17 9.79 4.76
N ASN A 108 -14.31 10.15 4.16
CA ASN A 108 -15.03 9.27 3.25
C ASN A 108 -14.27 8.92 1.97
N ARG A 109 -13.50 9.88 1.43
CA ARG A 109 -12.64 9.62 0.27
C ARG A 109 -11.51 8.64 0.61
N ALA A 110 -10.88 8.79 1.78
CA ALA A 110 -9.85 7.85 2.23
C ALA A 110 -10.42 6.48 2.51
N LEU A 111 -11.53 6.40 3.26
CA LEU A 111 -12.15 5.13 3.59
C LEU A 111 -12.53 4.35 2.33
N LYS A 112 -13.00 5.05 1.29
CA LYS A 112 -13.25 4.41 -0.01
C LYS A 112 -11.97 3.88 -0.64
N LEU A 113 -10.88 4.65 -0.66
CA LEU A 113 -9.60 4.20 -1.19
C LEU A 113 -9.09 2.98 -0.40
N LEU A 114 -9.05 3.07 0.92
CA LEU A 114 -8.59 1.99 1.80
C LEU A 114 -9.47 0.73 1.65
N GLU A 115 -10.78 0.87 1.42
CA GLU A 115 -11.70 -0.23 1.08
C GLU A 115 -11.34 -0.84 -0.30
N ASP A 116 -11.13 -0.01 -1.32
CA ASP A 116 -10.76 -0.44 -2.68
C ASP A 116 -9.40 -1.17 -2.71
N TYR A 117 -8.48 -0.79 -1.81
CA TYR A 117 -7.20 -1.48 -1.59
C TYR A 117 -7.33 -2.68 -0.64
N GLY A 118 -8.47 -2.92 -0.01
CA GLY A 118 -8.65 -4.03 0.93
C GLY A 118 -7.81 -3.91 2.20
N VAL A 119 -7.45 -2.68 2.60
CA VAL A 119 -6.74 -2.37 3.85
C VAL A 119 -7.70 -2.34 5.04
N ILE A 120 -8.94 -1.94 4.79
CA ILE A 120 -10.00 -1.88 5.79
C ILE A 120 -11.21 -2.68 5.33
N GLU A 121 -11.97 -3.17 6.29
CA GLU A 121 -13.28 -3.78 6.06
C GLU A 121 -14.38 -2.82 6.45
N LYS A 122 -15.40 -2.74 5.59
CA LYS A 122 -16.62 -1.99 5.82
C LYS A 122 -17.77 -2.93 6.14
N ALA A 123 -18.39 -2.73 7.29
CA ALA A 123 -19.57 -3.46 7.73
C ALA A 123 -20.77 -2.52 7.91
N GLY A 124 -21.98 -3.09 7.88
CA GLY A 124 -23.23 -2.37 8.13
C GLY A 124 -23.99 -1.98 6.85
N SER A 125 -24.90 -1.01 6.99
CA SER A 125 -25.81 -0.62 5.91
C SER A 125 -26.12 0.86 5.94
N ARG A 126 -26.73 1.39 4.86
CA ARG A 126 -27.16 2.79 4.80
C ARG A 126 -28.11 3.18 5.94
N LYS A 127 -28.96 2.25 6.41
CA LYS A 127 -29.92 2.51 7.52
C LYS A 127 -29.25 2.46 8.89
N ALA A 128 -28.33 1.51 9.11
CA ALA A 128 -27.67 1.30 10.40
C ALA A 128 -26.39 2.14 10.58
N GLY A 129 -25.89 2.75 9.49
CA GLY A 129 -24.57 3.36 9.43
C GLY A 129 -23.49 2.34 9.05
N TYR A 130 -22.43 2.83 8.41
CA TYR A 130 -21.26 2.02 8.09
C TYR A 130 -20.23 2.10 9.22
N ARG A 131 -19.62 0.97 9.51
CA ARG A 131 -18.52 0.80 10.47
C ARG A 131 -17.31 0.24 9.75
N TYR A 132 -16.13 0.67 10.18
CA TYR A 132 -14.86 0.38 9.53
C TYR A 132 -13.87 -0.19 10.55
N ARG A 133 -13.09 -1.19 10.14
CA ARG A 133 -12.00 -1.74 10.94
C ARG A 133 -10.80 -2.06 10.06
N SER A 134 -9.60 -2.01 10.64
CA SER A 134 -8.41 -2.52 9.96
C SER A 134 -8.50 -4.04 9.80
N LEU A 135 -8.10 -4.54 8.63
CA LEU A 135 -7.94 -5.97 8.40
C LEU A 135 -6.53 -6.37 8.87
N SER A 136 -6.45 -7.03 10.02
CA SER A 136 -5.16 -7.40 10.65
C SER A 136 -4.31 -8.38 9.82
N SER A 137 -4.92 -9.06 8.85
CA SER A 137 -4.27 -10.02 7.95
C SER A 137 -3.74 -9.40 6.65
N THR A 138 -3.91 -8.09 6.46
CA THR A 138 -3.52 -7.39 5.24
C THR A 138 -2.67 -6.18 5.59
N SER A 139 -1.50 -6.05 4.97
CA SER A 139 -0.74 -4.81 4.99
C SER A 139 -1.10 -3.99 3.75
N MET A 140 -1.15 -2.66 3.88
CA MET A 140 -1.25 -1.75 2.72
C MET A 140 -0.28 -2.14 1.61
N ILE A 141 0.96 -2.50 1.97
CA ILE A 141 1.97 -2.92 1.00
C ILE A 141 1.49 -4.15 0.21
N ALA A 142 1.03 -5.21 0.88
CA ALA A 142 0.53 -6.40 0.18
C ALA A 142 -0.65 -6.05 -0.75
N SER A 143 -1.61 -5.30 -0.23
CA SER A 143 -2.77 -4.79 -0.98
C SER A 143 -2.39 -3.97 -2.22
N MET A 144 -1.40 -3.08 -2.11
CA MET A 144 -0.90 -2.27 -3.21
C MET A 144 -0.21 -3.12 -4.27
N LEU A 145 0.60 -4.09 -3.86
CA LEU A 145 1.28 -5.00 -4.76
C LEU A 145 0.28 -5.89 -5.51
N GLU A 146 -0.77 -6.36 -4.84
CA GLU A 146 -1.88 -7.09 -5.48
C GLU A 146 -2.60 -6.21 -6.50
N ARG A 147 -2.89 -4.96 -6.13
CA ARG A 147 -3.52 -4.02 -7.05
C ARG A 147 -2.62 -3.72 -8.26
N PHE A 148 -1.31 -3.61 -8.05
CA PHE A 148 -0.33 -3.44 -9.11
C PHE A 148 -0.43 -4.57 -10.13
N VAL A 149 -0.44 -5.84 -9.68
CA VAL A 149 -0.57 -7.01 -10.56
C VAL A 149 -1.85 -6.93 -11.39
N VAL A 150 -2.99 -6.59 -10.78
CA VAL A 150 -4.27 -6.45 -11.50
C VAL A 150 -4.23 -5.34 -12.55
N VAL A 151 -3.72 -4.16 -12.22
CA VAL A 151 -3.61 -3.04 -13.16
C VAL A 151 -2.68 -3.39 -14.32
N ASN A 152 -1.57 -4.06 -14.01
CA ASN A 152 -0.57 -4.43 -15.00
C ASN A 152 -1.10 -5.51 -15.96
N GLN A 153 -1.93 -6.43 -15.47
CA GLN A 153 -2.63 -7.39 -16.33
C GLN A 153 -3.57 -6.68 -17.33
N VAL A 154 -4.38 -5.73 -16.86
CA VAL A 154 -5.26 -4.94 -17.76
C VAL A 154 -4.44 -4.14 -18.79
N PHE A 155 -3.26 -3.64 -18.40
CA PHE A 155 -2.34 -2.98 -19.32
C PHE A 155 -1.78 -3.94 -20.38
N ILE A 156 -1.35 -5.14 -19.97
CA ILE A 156 -0.89 -6.21 -20.86
C ILE A 156 -1.99 -6.57 -21.86
N ASP A 157 -3.21 -6.82 -21.41
CA ASP A 157 -4.33 -7.21 -22.27
C ASP A 157 -4.58 -6.17 -23.37
N LYS A 158 -4.57 -4.89 -23.02
CA LYS A 158 -4.71 -3.78 -23.98
C LYS A 158 -3.58 -3.75 -25.01
N LEU A 159 -2.35 -3.99 -24.56
CA LEU A 159 -1.18 -4.01 -25.43
C LEU A 159 -1.14 -5.25 -26.33
N GLU A 160 -1.58 -6.41 -25.86
CA GLU A 160 -1.68 -7.63 -26.67
C GLU A 160 -2.73 -7.46 -27.79
N VAL A 161 -3.88 -6.86 -27.48
CA VAL A 161 -4.89 -6.47 -28.49
C VAL A 161 -4.32 -5.48 -29.50
N LEU A 162 -3.54 -4.50 -29.04
CA LEU A 162 -2.87 -3.55 -29.93
C LEU A 162 -1.85 -4.26 -30.83
N LEU A 163 -1.00 -5.11 -30.28
CA LEU A 163 0.04 -5.85 -31.00
C LEU A 163 -0.56 -6.72 -32.11
N ALA A 164 -1.69 -7.38 -31.84
CA ALA A 164 -2.41 -8.18 -32.84
C ALA A 164 -2.94 -7.36 -34.03
N ARG A 165 -3.14 -6.05 -33.85
CA ARG A 165 -3.63 -5.11 -34.87
C ARG A 165 -2.51 -4.34 -35.56
N VAL A 166 -1.29 -4.34 -35.01
CA VAL A 166 -0.15 -3.67 -35.64
C VAL A 166 0.18 -4.42 -36.94
N SER A 167 -0.07 -3.75 -38.06
CA SER A 167 0.31 -4.27 -39.37
C SER A 167 1.84 -4.38 -39.48
N LYS A 168 2.33 -5.29 -40.34
CA LYS A 168 3.77 -5.53 -40.57
C LYS A 168 4.57 -4.28 -40.98
N SER A 169 3.93 -3.15 -41.30
CA SER A 169 4.57 -1.91 -41.71
C SER A 169 5.12 -1.08 -40.55
N ASP A 170 4.57 -1.18 -39.33
CA ASP A 170 5.06 -0.43 -38.16
C ASP A 170 5.81 -1.32 -37.16
N LEU A 171 7.00 -1.75 -37.59
CA LEU A 171 7.89 -2.59 -36.79
C LEU A 171 8.40 -1.87 -35.52
N LYS A 172 8.41 -0.53 -35.49
CA LYS A 172 8.84 0.24 -34.31
C LYS A 172 7.79 0.18 -33.22
N LEU A 173 6.52 0.39 -33.59
CA LEU A 173 5.40 0.25 -32.66
C LEU A 173 5.29 -1.19 -32.14
N ALA A 174 5.39 -2.19 -33.02
CA ALA A 174 5.37 -3.60 -32.60
C ALA A 174 6.47 -3.91 -31.57
N ARG A 175 7.70 -3.42 -31.80
CA ARG A 175 8.82 -3.60 -30.86
C ARG A 175 8.56 -2.92 -29.52
N ALA A 176 8.06 -1.68 -29.53
CA ALA A 176 7.77 -0.94 -28.31
C ALA A 176 6.67 -1.61 -27.47
N VAL A 177 5.59 -2.07 -28.12
CA VAL A 177 4.48 -2.78 -27.48
C VAL A 177 4.97 -4.10 -26.88
N SER A 178 5.70 -4.92 -27.64
CA SER A 178 6.26 -6.18 -27.13
C SER A 178 7.21 -5.98 -25.96
N TYR A 179 8.04 -4.92 -25.97
CA TYR A 179 8.90 -4.59 -24.85
C TYR A 179 8.10 -4.26 -23.59
N GLN A 180 7.07 -3.42 -23.70
CA GLN A 180 6.23 -3.04 -22.56
C GLN A 180 5.45 -4.22 -21.99
N ILE A 181 4.92 -5.11 -22.85
CA ILE A 181 4.30 -6.37 -22.41
C ILE A 181 5.31 -7.22 -21.62
N GLY A 182 6.52 -7.41 -22.16
CA GLY A 182 7.56 -8.21 -21.50
C GLY A 182 7.95 -7.65 -20.14
N ALA A 183 8.20 -6.33 -20.06
CA ALA A 183 8.51 -5.65 -18.80
C ALA A 183 7.37 -5.78 -17.79
N ALA A 184 6.12 -5.59 -18.23
CA ALA A 184 4.94 -5.72 -17.39
C ALA A 184 4.78 -7.14 -16.83
N LYS A 185 5.02 -8.17 -17.64
CA LYS A 185 4.97 -9.58 -17.18
C LYS A 185 6.00 -9.84 -16.09
N VAL A 186 7.27 -9.46 -16.31
CA VAL A 186 8.35 -9.61 -15.30
C VAL A 186 7.99 -8.93 -13.98
N TRP A 187 7.48 -7.70 -14.04
CA TRP A 187 7.06 -7.01 -12.81
C TRP A 187 5.87 -7.68 -12.13
N SER A 188 4.90 -8.19 -12.89
CA SER A 188 3.73 -8.87 -12.32
C SER A 188 4.12 -10.15 -11.58
N ASP A 189 5.04 -10.93 -12.16
CA ASP A 189 5.58 -12.15 -11.54
C ASP A 189 6.31 -11.82 -10.24
N LEU A 190 7.25 -10.86 -10.28
CA LEU A 190 8.01 -10.42 -9.10
C LEU A 190 7.10 -9.93 -7.96
N MET A 191 6.07 -9.14 -8.29
CA MET A 191 5.15 -8.62 -7.28
C MET A 191 4.25 -9.71 -6.71
N SER A 192 3.82 -10.68 -7.53
CA SER A 192 3.05 -11.84 -7.07
C SER A 192 3.84 -12.69 -6.07
N ASP A 193 5.12 -12.94 -6.36
CA ASP A 193 6.02 -13.67 -5.45
C ASP A 193 6.24 -12.92 -4.14
N LEU A 194 6.37 -11.59 -4.21
CA LEU A 194 6.52 -10.74 -3.03
C LEU A 194 5.27 -10.75 -2.16
N VAL A 195 4.08 -10.62 -2.75
CA VAL A 195 2.79 -10.73 -2.05
C VAL A 195 2.67 -12.08 -1.35
N ALA A 196 2.95 -13.17 -2.05
CA ALA A 196 2.90 -14.52 -1.49
C ALA A 196 3.86 -14.66 -0.29
N SER A 197 5.02 -14.00 -0.34
CA SER A 197 6.01 -14.00 0.73
C SER A 197 5.59 -13.17 1.95
N ILE A 198 4.85 -12.08 1.74
CA ILE A 198 4.28 -11.26 2.83
C ILE A 198 3.16 -12.03 3.52
N LYS A 199 2.22 -12.58 2.75
CA LYS A 199 1.04 -13.31 3.27
C LYS A 199 1.38 -14.60 4.02
N LYS A 200 2.49 -15.27 3.70
CA LYS A 200 2.96 -16.46 4.44
C LYS A 200 3.50 -16.14 5.84
N LYS A 201 3.78 -14.87 6.14
CA LYS A 201 4.43 -14.43 7.39
C LYS A 201 3.50 -13.65 8.33
N SER A 202 2.35 -13.18 7.83
CA SER A 202 1.25 -12.58 8.58
C SER A 202 0.32 -13.64 9.14
#